data_AF-A0AAT9LLY6-F1
#
_entry.id   AF-A0AAT9LLY6-F1
#
_cell.length_a   1.000
_cell.length_b   1.000
_cell.length_c   1.000
_cell.angle_alpha   90.00
_cell.angle_beta   90.00
_cell.angle_gamma   90.00
#
_symmetry.space_group_name_H-M   'P 1'
#
loop_
_entity.id
_entity.type
_entity.pdbx_description
1 polymer ?
#
loop_
_entity_poly.entity_id
_entity_poly.type
_entity_poly.pdbx_seq_one_letter_code
_entity_poly.pdbx_strand_id
1 'polypeptide(L)'
;MNDVPVPLFTPPDILAPVPAGRMSLAPLPIRGNSSAELLSVAAIDRSGRFSVRRHVAALGWKPGFPLGFTVFPTAVLIRQTTLGRYRIDARGQLFLPSGARAFLGLSGGDQVVVVAMPDHGVLLVQPVNAVLSQIVEHCSLLCDSEPADTREAHADESVNSDCVPRTGSRHS
;
A
#
# COMPACT_ATOMS: atom_id res chain seq x y z
N MET A 1 56.40 46.84 18.05
CA MET A 1 55.15 47.15 17.33
C MET A 1 54.84 45.90 16.53
N ASN A 2 54.12 44.95 17.13
CA ASN A 2 53.94 43.61 16.56
C ASN A 2 52.57 43.55 15.90
N ASP A 3 52.59 43.49 14.57
CA ASP A 3 51.41 43.33 13.72
C ASP A 3 51.01 41.85 13.76
N VAL A 4 49.87 41.55 14.39
CA VAL A 4 49.29 40.20 14.41
C VAL A 4 48.20 40.18 13.32
N PRO A 5 48.34 39.35 12.27
CA PRO A 5 47.39 39.36 11.18
C PRO A 5 46.04 38.80 11.64
N VAL A 6 44.97 39.57 11.44
CA VAL A 6 43.60 39.15 11.69
C VAL A 6 43.15 38.24 10.54
N PRO A 7 42.72 36.99 10.81
CA PRO A 7 42.17 36.14 9.76
C PRO A 7 40.82 36.70 9.29
N LEU A 8 40.71 36.97 7.98
CA LEU A 8 39.52 37.54 7.32
C LEU A 8 38.35 36.55 7.17
N PHE A 9 38.45 35.33 7.70
CA PHE A 9 37.41 34.32 7.57
C PHE A 9 37.25 33.56 8.89
N THR A 10 36.23 33.93 9.65
CA THR A 10 35.61 33.03 10.64
C THR A 10 34.48 32.31 9.91
N PRO A 11 34.54 30.98 9.72
CA PRO A 11 33.42 30.25 9.15
C PRO A 11 32.19 30.46 10.05
N PRO A 12 30.99 30.65 9.48
CA PRO A 12 29.78 30.77 10.28
C PRO A 12 29.63 29.51 11.13
N ASP A 13 29.29 29.69 12.41
CA ASP A 13 28.94 28.57 13.29
C ASP A 13 27.88 27.74 12.58
N ILE A 14 28.27 26.54 12.14
CA ILE A 14 27.33 25.58 11.58
C ILE A 14 26.44 25.21 12.75
N LEU A 15 25.24 25.79 12.81
CA LEU A 15 24.19 25.36 13.72
C LEU A 15 24.14 23.83 13.64
N ALA A 16 24.38 23.15 14.75
CA ALA A 16 24.37 21.70 14.80
C ALA A 16 23.11 21.21 14.07
N PRO A 17 23.20 20.22 13.16
CA PRO A 17 22.04 19.74 12.43
C PRO A 17 20.97 19.37 13.45
N VAL A 18 19.80 20.01 13.35
CA VAL A 18 18.62 19.67 14.14
C VAL A 18 18.51 18.14 14.10
N PRO A 19 18.48 17.44 15.24
CA PRO A 19 18.38 15.99 15.22
C PRO A 19 17.09 15.67 14.47
N ALA A 20 17.23 15.14 13.25
CA ALA A 20 16.12 14.65 12.48
C ALA A 20 15.40 13.66 13.39
N GLY A 21 14.14 13.98 13.74
CA GLY A 21 13.33 13.12 14.60
C GLY A 21 13.44 11.71 14.07
N ARG A 22 14.04 10.81 14.87
CA ARG A 22 14.18 9.42 14.47
C ARG A 22 12.77 8.86 14.40
N MET A 23 12.21 8.74 13.19
CA MET A 23 11.02 7.94 12.98
C MET A 23 11.31 6.56 13.56
N SER A 24 10.53 6.17 14.57
CA SER A 24 10.58 4.82 15.11
C SER A 24 10.11 3.89 14.01
N LEU A 25 11.05 3.28 13.30
CA LEU A 25 10.76 2.20 12.37
C LEU A 25 10.36 1.00 13.23
N ALA A 26 9.05 0.84 13.44
CA ALA A 26 8.52 -0.43 13.93
C ALA A 26 9.10 -1.56 13.05
N PRO A 27 9.55 -2.68 13.64
CA PRO A 27 10.04 -3.81 12.85
C PRO A 27 9.01 -4.16 11.79
N LEU A 28 9.42 -4.20 10.53
CA LEU A 28 8.55 -4.55 9.41
C LEU A 28 7.86 -5.89 9.74
N PRO A 29 6.53 -5.93 9.92
CA PRO A 29 5.83 -7.14 10.35
C PRO A 29 5.73 -8.21 9.25
N ILE A 30 6.29 -7.95 8.06
CA ILE A 30 6.03 -8.76 6.88
C ILE A 30 7.16 -9.77 6.69
N ARG A 31 6.93 -10.99 7.14
CA ARG A 31 7.54 -12.16 6.51
C ARG A 31 6.90 -12.31 5.13
N GLY A 32 7.53 -11.75 4.11
CA GLY A 32 7.26 -12.17 2.74
C GLY A 32 7.44 -13.69 2.70
N ASN A 33 6.44 -14.40 2.21
CA ASN A 33 6.57 -15.83 1.95
C ASN A 33 7.82 -16.07 1.10
N SER A 34 8.63 -17.05 1.51
CA SER A 34 10.00 -17.23 1.03
C SER A 34 10.09 -17.70 -0.43
N SER A 35 8.96 -17.86 -1.10
CA SER A 35 8.85 -17.99 -2.54
C SER A 35 8.26 -16.70 -3.07
N ALA A 36 9.10 -15.89 -3.73
CA ALA A 36 8.72 -14.58 -4.24
C ALA A 36 7.46 -14.67 -5.12
N GLU A 37 6.31 -14.33 -4.54
CA GLU A 37 5.08 -14.16 -5.29
C GLU A 37 5.31 -13.13 -6.37
N LEU A 38 5.02 -13.49 -7.62
CA LEU A 38 5.29 -12.61 -8.74
C LEU A 38 4.04 -11.77 -9.02
N LEU A 39 4.10 -10.49 -8.63
CA LEU A 39 3.05 -9.52 -8.89
C LEU A 39 3.26 -8.79 -10.23
N SER A 40 2.18 -8.52 -10.94
CA SER A 40 2.17 -7.62 -12.10
C SER A 40 0.82 -6.97 -12.33
N VAL A 41 0.82 -5.90 -13.10
CA VAL A 41 -0.38 -5.41 -13.77
C VAL A 41 -0.26 -5.71 -15.27
N ALA A 42 -1.33 -6.23 -15.87
CA ALA A 42 -1.41 -6.53 -17.29
C ALA A 42 -2.72 -5.98 -17.88
N ALA A 43 -2.66 -5.46 -19.10
CA ALA A 43 -3.84 -5.06 -19.85
C ALA A 43 -4.47 -6.29 -20.52
N ILE A 44 -5.80 -6.35 -20.49
CA ILE A 44 -6.60 -7.34 -21.21
C ILE A 44 -6.95 -6.78 -22.59
N ASP A 45 -6.69 -7.54 -23.65
CA ASP A 45 -7.14 -7.18 -24.99
C ASP A 45 -8.66 -7.46 -25.18
N ARG A 46 -9.22 -7.02 -26.31
CA ARG A 46 -10.65 -7.23 -26.61
C ARG A 46 -11.06 -8.71 -26.62
N SER A 47 -10.14 -9.61 -26.95
CA SER A 47 -10.40 -11.06 -26.95
C SER A 47 -10.39 -11.65 -25.55
N GLY A 48 -9.83 -10.97 -24.54
CA GLY A 48 -9.64 -11.48 -23.20
C GLY A 48 -8.24 -12.02 -22.96
N ARG A 49 -7.28 -11.76 -23.85
CA ARG A 49 -5.88 -12.19 -23.69
C ARG A 49 -5.06 -11.15 -22.95
N PHE A 50 -4.14 -11.62 -22.13
CA PHE A 50 -3.20 -10.78 -21.40
C PHE A 50 -1.89 -11.54 -21.19
N SER A 51 -0.80 -10.77 -21.07
CA SER A 51 0.55 -11.33 -20.96
C SER A 51 0.81 -11.82 -19.53
N VAL A 52 1.25 -13.08 -19.40
CA VAL A 52 1.63 -13.68 -18.12
C VAL A 52 2.94 -14.46 -18.22
N ARG A 53 3.75 -14.15 -19.24
CA ARG A 53 4.96 -14.94 -19.59
C ARG A 53 5.89 -15.16 -18.41
N ARG A 54 6.10 -14.13 -17.59
CA ARG A 54 6.96 -14.19 -16.41
C ARG A 54 6.36 -15.05 -15.29
N HIS A 55 5.04 -14.98 -15.11
CA HIS A 55 4.30 -15.75 -14.11
C HIS A 55 4.28 -17.24 -14.43
N VAL A 56 3.97 -17.59 -15.68
CA VAL A 56 3.92 -18.99 -16.11
C VAL A 56 5.31 -19.62 -16.10
N ALA A 57 6.36 -18.85 -16.39
CA ALA A 57 7.74 -19.30 -16.23
C ALA A 57 8.09 -19.57 -14.75
N ALA A 58 7.70 -18.67 -13.84
CA ALA A 58 7.90 -18.87 -12.40
C ALA A 58 7.13 -20.08 -11.85
N LEU A 59 5.97 -20.40 -12.44
CA LEU A 59 5.16 -21.58 -12.12
C LEU A 59 5.65 -22.86 -12.82
N GLY A 60 6.66 -22.80 -13.68
CA GLY A 60 7.12 -23.93 -14.50
C GLY A 60 6.10 -24.40 -15.56
N TRP A 61 5.07 -23.60 -15.84
CA TRP A 61 4.05 -23.93 -16.82
C TRP A 61 4.54 -23.68 -18.25
N LYS A 62 4.26 -24.64 -19.14
CA LYS A 62 4.68 -24.57 -20.55
C LYS A 62 3.50 -24.26 -21.47
N PRO A 63 3.74 -23.65 -22.65
CA PRO A 63 2.74 -23.54 -23.69
C PRO A 63 2.05 -24.88 -23.97
N GLY A 64 0.73 -24.85 -24.17
CA GLY A 64 -0.09 -26.04 -24.40
C GLY A 64 -0.58 -26.77 -23.14
N PHE A 65 -0.12 -26.38 -21.94
CA PHE A 65 -0.65 -26.95 -20.70
C PHE A 65 -2.14 -26.64 -20.51
N PRO A 66 -2.96 -27.64 -20.12
CA PRO A 66 -4.38 -27.42 -19.88
C PRO A 66 -4.60 -26.68 -18.56
N LEU A 67 -5.53 -25.73 -18.57
CA LEU A 67 -5.82 -24.85 -17.44
C LEU A 67 -7.28 -24.93 -17.01
N GLY A 68 -7.46 -24.91 -15.70
CA GLY A 68 -8.74 -24.83 -15.02
C GLY A 68 -8.91 -23.43 -14.43
N PHE A 69 -10.14 -22.94 -14.46
CA PHE A 69 -10.52 -21.61 -13.99
C PHE A 69 -11.55 -21.78 -12.88
N THR A 70 -11.28 -21.19 -11.73
CA THR A 70 -12.23 -21.09 -10.62
C THR A 70 -12.53 -19.61 -10.43
N VAL A 71 -13.79 -19.23 -10.56
CA VAL A 71 -14.23 -17.83 -10.45
C VAL A 71 -14.68 -17.57 -9.02
N PHE A 72 -14.16 -16.50 -8.43
CA PHE A 72 -14.53 -15.95 -7.13
C PHE A 72 -15.11 -14.54 -7.32
N PRO A 73 -15.86 -13.99 -6.34
CA PRO A 73 -16.50 -12.68 -6.45
C PRO A 73 -15.58 -11.56 -6.96
N THR A 74 -14.32 -11.56 -6.55
CA THR A 74 -13.35 -10.50 -6.85
C THR A 74 -12.12 -10.98 -7.62
N ALA A 75 -12.09 -12.26 -8.00
CA ALA A 75 -10.88 -12.88 -8.54
C ALA A 75 -11.17 -14.09 -9.42
N VAL A 76 -10.20 -14.47 -10.24
CA VAL A 76 -10.17 -15.74 -10.94
C VAL A 76 -8.89 -16.44 -10.55
N LEU A 77 -9.02 -17.66 -10.03
CA LEU A 77 -7.90 -18.54 -9.73
C LEU A 77 -7.71 -19.51 -10.89
N ILE A 78 -6.49 -19.55 -11.40
CA ILE A 78 -6.08 -20.41 -12.50
C ILE A 78 -5.12 -21.46 -11.96
N ARG A 79 -5.37 -22.72 -12.31
CA ARG A 79 -4.52 -23.86 -11.97
C ARG A 79 -4.26 -24.71 -13.20
N GLN A 80 -3.10 -25.36 -13.23
CA GLN A 80 -2.87 -26.44 -14.18
C GLN A 80 -3.78 -27.63 -13.85
N THR A 81 -4.32 -28.28 -14.87
CA THR A 81 -5.19 -29.45 -14.77
C THR A 81 -4.93 -30.40 -15.93
N THR A 82 -5.40 -31.64 -15.83
CA THR A 82 -5.34 -32.63 -16.92
C THR A 82 -6.50 -32.48 -17.92
N LEU A 83 -7.61 -31.85 -17.52
CA LEU A 83 -8.86 -31.80 -18.31
C LEU A 83 -9.23 -30.38 -18.79
N GLY A 84 -8.32 -29.43 -18.64
CA GLY A 84 -8.55 -28.01 -18.94
C GLY A 84 -8.81 -27.78 -20.42
N ARG A 85 -9.87 -27.03 -20.75
CA ARG A 85 -10.19 -26.66 -22.14
C ARG A 85 -9.31 -25.54 -22.66
N TYR A 86 -8.83 -24.69 -21.76
CA TYR A 86 -8.00 -23.53 -22.09
C TYR A 86 -6.52 -23.88 -21.94
N ARG A 87 -5.69 -23.24 -22.77
CA ARG A 87 -4.25 -23.49 -22.81
C ARG A 87 -3.47 -22.18 -22.80
N ILE A 88 -2.26 -22.23 -22.25
CA ILE A 88 -1.27 -21.17 -22.43
C ILE A 88 -0.86 -21.16 -23.90
N ASP A 89 -0.93 -19.99 -24.53
CA ASP A 89 -0.49 -19.89 -25.92
C ASP A 89 1.05 -19.86 -26.06
N ALA A 90 1.54 -19.99 -27.29
CA ALA A 90 2.97 -20.00 -27.56
C ALA A 90 3.70 -18.70 -27.17
N ARG A 91 2.97 -17.59 -27.01
CA ARG A 91 3.50 -16.28 -26.62
C ARG A 91 3.51 -16.09 -25.09
N GLY A 92 3.00 -17.06 -24.33
CA GLY A 92 2.85 -16.94 -22.88
C GLY A 92 1.73 -15.99 -22.49
N GLN A 93 0.70 -15.86 -23.33
CA GLN A 93 -0.54 -15.16 -22.99
C GLN A 93 -1.59 -16.16 -22.51
N LEU A 94 -2.41 -15.69 -21.58
CA LEU A 94 -3.58 -16.42 -21.10
C LEU A 94 -4.85 -15.81 -21.67
N PHE A 95 -5.80 -16.68 -21.96
CA PHE A 95 -7.14 -16.28 -22.36
C PHE A 95 -8.06 -16.34 -21.15
N LEU A 96 -8.69 -15.21 -20.82
CA LEU A 96 -9.75 -15.12 -19.84
C LEU A 96 -11.11 -15.32 -20.54
N PRO A 97 -11.86 -16.39 -20.21
CA PRO A 97 -13.15 -16.67 -20.84
C PRO A 97 -14.13 -15.50 -20.71
N SER A 98 -15.00 -15.32 -21.71
CA SER A 98 -16.01 -14.24 -21.71
C SER A 98 -16.88 -14.26 -20.46
N GLY A 99 -17.29 -15.43 -19.98
CA GLY A 99 -18.07 -15.56 -18.74
C GLY A 99 -17.30 -15.07 -17.50
N ALA A 100 -16.00 -15.38 -17.40
CA ALA A 100 -15.17 -14.90 -16.29
C ALA A 100 -14.94 -13.38 -16.38
N ARG A 101 -14.77 -12.83 -17.59
CA ARG A 101 -14.68 -11.38 -17.81
C ARG A 101 -15.97 -10.66 -17.42
N ALA A 102 -17.11 -11.13 -17.91
CA ALA A 102 -18.40 -10.55 -17.60
C ALA A 102 -18.70 -10.58 -16.10
N PHE A 103 -18.39 -11.70 -15.44
CA PHE A 103 -18.55 -11.83 -13.98
C PHE A 103 -17.68 -10.83 -13.20
N LEU A 104 -16.44 -10.59 -13.65
CA LEU A 104 -15.54 -9.61 -13.05
C LEU A 104 -15.76 -8.17 -13.55
N GLY A 105 -16.74 -7.93 -14.43
CA GLY A 105 -16.98 -6.61 -15.03
C GLY A 105 -15.86 -6.10 -15.95
N LEU A 106 -15.05 -7.00 -16.51
CA LEU A 106 -13.88 -6.68 -17.33
C LEU A 106 -14.21 -6.55 -18.82
N SER A 107 -13.67 -5.50 -19.44
CA SER A 107 -13.71 -5.18 -20.85
C SER A 107 -12.32 -5.13 -21.48
N GLY A 108 -12.25 -5.10 -22.82
CA GLY A 108 -10.99 -4.91 -23.52
C GLY A 108 -10.42 -3.52 -23.25
N GLY A 109 -9.15 -3.45 -22.85
CA GLY A 109 -8.46 -2.25 -22.39
C GLY A 109 -8.30 -2.20 -20.87
N ASP A 110 -9.09 -2.97 -20.13
CA ASP A 110 -9.01 -2.99 -18.67
C ASP A 110 -7.73 -3.64 -18.18
N GLN A 111 -7.31 -3.24 -16.99
CA GLN A 111 -6.13 -3.77 -16.33
C GLN A 111 -6.51 -4.77 -15.24
N VAL A 112 -5.71 -5.82 -15.15
CA VAL A 112 -5.79 -6.82 -14.10
C VAL A 112 -4.47 -6.93 -13.35
N VAL A 113 -4.59 -7.12 -12.05
CA VAL A 113 -3.52 -7.55 -11.18
C VAL A 113 -3.38 -9.07 -11.31
N VAL A 114 -2.15 -9.52 -11.53
CA VAL A 114 -1.81 -10.94 -11.70
C VAL A 114 -0.77 -11.29 -10.66
N VAL A 115 -1.05 -12.33 -9.88
CA VAL A 115 -0.18 -12.85 -8.82
C VAL A 115 0.13 -14.31 -9.10
N ALA A 116 1.40 -14.63 -9.30
CA ALA A 116 1.85 -16.03 -9.31
C ALA A 116 2.22 -16.43 -7.89
N MET A 117 1.68 -17.56 -7.43
CA MET A 117 2.07 -18.17 -6.16
C MET A 117 2.70 -19.55 -6.45
N PRO A 118 4.03 -19.62 -6.61
CA PRO A 118 4.74 -20.86 -6.95
C PRO A 118 4.48 -22.01 -5.99
N ASP A 119 4.46 -21.73 -4.67
CA ASP A 119 4.22 -22.72 -3.62
C ASP A 119 2.86 -23.40 -3.73
N HIS A 120 1.88 -22.68 -4.28
CA HIS A 120 0.52 -23.16 -4.45
C HIS A 120 0.24 -23.67 -5.87
N GLY A 121 1.18 -23.48 -6.80
CA GLY A 121 1.02 -23.79 -8.22
C GLY A 121 -0.19 -23.08 -8.83
N VAL A 122 -0.43 -21.82 -8.46
CA VAL A 122 -1.59 -21.04 -8.92
C VAL A 122 -1.21 -19.69 -9.51
N LEU A 123 -2.11 -19.21 -10.35
CA LEU A 123 -2.13 -17.84 -10.84
C LEU A 123 -3.45 -17.19 -10.44
N LEU A 124 -3.40 -16.13 -9.66
CA LEU A 124 -4.55 -15.32 -9.29
C LEU A 124 -4.64 -14.12 -10.22
N VAL A 125 -5.85 -13.83 -10.71
CA VAL A 125 -6.15 -12.68 -11.55
C VAL A 125 -7.27 -11.89 -10.88
N GLN A 126 -7.03 -10.62 -10.61
CA GLN A 126 -8.01 -9.71 -10.02
C GLN A 126 -8.13 -8.43 -10.85
N PRO A 127 -9.34 -7.89 -11.05
CA PRO A 127 -9.50 -6.52 -11.52
C PRO A 127 -8.75 -5.52 -10.63
N VAL A 128 -8.16 -4.48 -11.21
CA VAL A 128 -7.45 -3.44 -10.43
C VAL A 128 -8.37 -2.78 -9.40
N ASN A 129 -9.63 -2.49 -9.75
CA ASN A 129 -10.61 -1.90 -8.83
C ASN A 129 -10.92 -2.80 -7.62
N ALA A 130 -10.91 -4.13 -7.79
CA ALA A 130 -11.10 -5.07 -6.69
C ALA A 130 -9.92 -5.01 -5.71
N VAL A 131 -8.69 -4.97 -6.23
CA VAL A 131 -7.49 -4.83 -5.39
C VAL A 131 -7.46 -3.47 -4.69
N LEU A 132 -7.80 -2.39 -5.40
CA LEU A 132 -7.90 -1.06 -4.81
C LEU A 132 -8.93 -1.00 -3.67
N SER A 133 -10.08 -1.64 -3.84
CA SER A 133 -11.12 -1.69 -2.79
C SER A 133 -10.60 -2.38 -1.53
N GLN A 134 -9.88 -3.50 -1.69
CA GLN A 134 -9.26 -4.23 -0.58
C GLN A 134 -8.18 -3.40 0.12
N ILE A 135 -7.35 -2.68 -0.64
CA ILE A 135 -6.32 -1.80 -0.08
C ILE A 135 -6.97 -0.64 0.69
N VAL A 136 -7.99 0.00 0.13
CA VAL A 136 -8.70 1.12 0.77
C VAL A 136 -9.37 0.68 2.06
N GLU A 137 -10.06 -0.47 2.07
CA GLU A 137 -10.67 -1.07 3.26
C GLU A 137 -9.63 -1.36 4.35
N HIS A 138 -8.46 -1.90 3.96
CA HIS A 138 -7.37 -2.12 4.91
C HIS A 138 -6.81 -0.80 5.45
N CYS A 139 -6.65 0.22 4.60
CA CYS A 139 -6.15 1.53 4.99
C CYS A 139 -7.11 2.26 5.93
N SER A 140 -8.43 2.13 5.77
CA SER A 140 -9.38 2.76 6.70
C SER A 140 -9.18 2.26 8.13
N LEU A 141 -8.90 0.96 8.30
CA LEU A 141 -8.61 0.39 9.62
C LEU A 141 -7.34 0.97 10.26
N LEU A 142 -6.37 1.40 9.45
CA LEU A 142 -5.15 2.06 9.92
C LEU A 142 -5.40 3.53 10.27
N CYS A 143 -6.22 4.24 9.50
CA CYS A 143 -6.59 5.62 9.80
C CYS A 143 -7.43 5.74 11.08
N ASP A 144 -8.23 4.73 11.40
CA ASP A 144 -9.02 4.68 12.64
C ASP A 144 -8.16 4.37 13.90
N SER A 145 -6.86 4.12 13.73
CA SER A 145 -5.91 3.79 14.82
C SER A 145 -5.05 4.98 15.28
N GLU A 146 -5.59 6.20 15.28
CA GLU A 146 -4.94 7.33 15.96
C GLU A 146 -4.93 7.11 17.49
N PRO A 147 -3.77 7.20 18.16
CA PRO A 147 -3.70 7.09 19.61
C PRO A 147 -4.33 8.34 20.25
N ALA A 148 -5.40 8.11 21.00
CA ALA A 148 -5.94 9.10 21.92
C ALA A 148 -4.94 9.34 23.08
N ASP A 149 -4.03 10.30 22.93
CA ASP A 149 -3.32 10.99 24.04
C ASP A 149 -2.51 12.17 23.44
N THR A 150 -2.56 13.44 23.85
CA THR A 150 -2.74 14.00 25.21
C THR A 150 -3.40 15.37 25.12
N ARG A 151 -4.63 15.47 25.62
CA ARG A 151 -5.23 16.75 26.06
C ARG A 151 -5.66 16.57 27.51
N GLU A 152 -4.70 16.56 28.42
CA GLU A 152 -4.94 16.86 29.84
C GLU A 152 -3.62 17.24 30.50
N ALA A 153 -3.43 18.55 30.71
CA ALA A 153 -2.71 19.17 31.84
C ALA A 153 -2.33 20.63 31.49
N HIS A 154 -3.31 21.53 31.48
CA HIS A 154 -3.11 22.90 31.97
C HIS A 154 -4.48 23.47 32.36
N ALA A 155 -5.03 22.88 33.41
CA ALA A 155 -6.10 23.48 34.20
C ALA A 155 -5.69 23.38 35.67
N ASP A 156 -4.62 24.07 36.05
CA ASP A 156 -4.45 24.60 37.40
C ASP A 156 -3.27 25.60 37.43
N GLU A 157 -3.57 26.90 37.31
CA GLU A 157 -2.85 27.89 38.11
C GLU A 157 -3.88 28.87 38.65
N SER A 158 -4.46 28.41 39.75
CA SER A 158 -5.16 29.15 40.77
C SER A 158 -4.65 30.59 41.00
N VAL A 159 -5.64 31.49 41.05
CA VAL A 159 -5.79 32.52 42.10
C VAL A 159 -4.69 33.57 42.20
N ASN A 160 -4.96 34.78 41.71
CA ASN A 160 -4.86 35.94 42.60
C ASN A 160 -5.67 37.16 42.14
N SER A 161 -6.40 37.69 43.12
CA SER A 161 -6.73 39.10 43.35
C SER A 161 -7.40 39.91 42.25
N ASP A 162 -8.70 40.18 42.42
CA ASP A 162 -9.07 41.54 42.83
C ASP A 162 -10.43 41.58 43.53
N CYS A 163 -10.33 41.81 44.83
CA CYS A 163 -11.43 41.96 45.76
C CYS A 163 -11.49 43.44 46.18
N VAL A 164 -12.24 44.28 45.47
CA VAL A 164 -12.69 45.60 45.98
C VAL A 164 -14.07 45.88 45.38
N PRO A 165 -15.13 45.96 46.21
CA PRO A 165 -15.60 47.31 46.55
C PRO A 165 -16.13 47.40 47.98
N ARG A 166 -15.52 48.28 48.78
CA ARG A 166 -16.21 48.91 49.91
C ARG A 166 -15.61 50.29 50.18
N THR A 167 -16.42 51.32 49.95
CA THR A 167 -16.77 52.29 51.00
C THR A 167 -18.05 52.98 50.58
N GLY A 168 -19.10 52.78 51.37
CA GLY A 168 -20.28 53.62 51.32
C GLY A 168 -20.11 54.89 52.18
N SER A 169 -20.96 55.86 51.87
CA SER A 169 -21.73 56.69 52.81
C SER A 169 -21.40 58.18 52.93
N ARG A 170 -22.52 58.92 53.02
CA ARG A 170 -22.79 60.32 53.42
C ARG A 170 -22.61 61.37 52.31
N HIS A 171 -23.56 62.26 52.03
CA HIS A 171 -24.33 63.15 52.93
C HIS A 171 -25.76 63.36 52.35
N SER A 172 -26.82 63.30 53.19
CA SER A 172 -27.53 64.44 53.83
C SER A 172 -28.07 65.49 52.87
#